data_AF-A0A1U7CSM1-F1
#
_entry.id   AF-A0A1U7CSM1-F1
#
_cell.length_a   1.000
_cell.length_b   1.000
_cell.length_c   1.000
_cell.angle_alpha   90.00
_cell.angle_beta   90.00
_cell.angle_gamma   90.00
#
_symmetry.space_group_name_H-M   'P 1'
#
loop_
_entity.id
_entity.type
_entity.pdbx_description
1 polymer ?
#
loop_
_entity_poly.entity_id
_entity_poly.type
_entity_poly.pdbx_seq_one_letter_code
_entity_poly.pdbx_strand_id
1 'polypeptide(L)'
;MRLQLTFEPRVKVLSDEQIQDMLKSDSGRAEPRNPGRRTFFRRTAAAVPALLLGASAARANPHMHRLPELYPGENTTLFQEILADESAHVEILQALLIDEDNTLPTRPVPHLRNLAQPDVFAFVRAASAFENTGAGTYAGALFAIQQTQEYFPVAAGLTTVEARHAGFLNALLNEPLVPDFFPVDTPIPQSVALSHVDPFIHDLNGGTVPSFDPVVASDPNNFRIIDFLLLLEMVETAFYQVNVAKFFGG
;
A
#
# COMPACT_ATOMS: atom_id res chain seq x y z
N MET A 1 -6.54 13.20 22.40
CA MET A 1 -5.52 12.39 23.14
C MET A 1 -4.49 11.93 22.11
N ARG A 2 -3.22 12.33 22.19
CA ARG A 2 -2.22 12.02 21.14
C ARG A 2 -1.95 10.51 21.11
N LEU A 3 -2.27 9.82 20.02
CA LEU A 3 -1.96 8.40 19.88
C LEU A 3 -0.43 8.22 19.84
N GLN A 4 0.15 7.70 20.92
CA GLN A 4 1.53 7.23 20.90
C GLN A 4 1.54 5.84 20.25
N LEU A 5 1.55 5.81 18.93
CA LEU A 5 1.94 4.61 18.18
C LEU A 5 3.44 4.40 18.42
N THR A 6 3.80 3.59 19.42
CA THR A 6 5.19 3.17 19.63
C THR A 6 5.55 2.14 18.55
N PHE A 7 6.10 2.63 17.44
CA PHE A 7 6.71 1.80 16.42
C PHE A 7 8.17 1.55 16.80
N GLU A 8 8.51 0.32 17.18
CA GLU A 8 9.92 -0.10 17.33
C GLU A 8 10.45 -0.47 15.94
N PRO A 9 11.33 0.34 15.33
CA PRO A 9 11.81 0.05 13.98
C PRO A 9 12.64 -1.23 13.99
N ARG A 10 12.30 -2.17 13.08
CA ARG A 10 13.09 -3.41 12.89
C ARG A 10 14.48 -3.17 12.29
N VAL A 11 14.77 -1.95 11.86
CA VAL A 11 16.07 -1.52 11.33
C VAL A 11 16.68 -0.50 12.28
N LYS A 12 17.97 -0.65 12.58
CA LYS A 12 18.72 0.33 13.37
C LYS A 12 18.77 1.66 12.63
N VAL A 13 17.93 2.61 13.05
CA VAL A 13 17.96 3.98 12.57
C VAL A 13 19.18 4.67 13.17
N LEU A 14 20.05 5.22 12.32
CA LEU A 14 21.17 6.03 12.80
C LEU A 14 20.64 7.32 13.42
N SER A 15 21.21 7.74 14.55
CA SER A 15 20.90 9.06 15.10
C SER A 15 21.41 10.16 14.18
N ASP A 16 20.81 11.35 14.27
CA ASP A 16 21.27 12.53 13.53
C ASP A 16 22.77 12.79 13.75
N GLU A 17 23.27 12.52 14.95
CA GLU A 17 24.69 12.63 15.30
C GLU A 17 25.55 11.61 14.55
N GLN A 18 25.09 10.36 14.45
CA GLN A 18 25.77 9.31 13.68
C GLN A 18 25.81 9.65 12.19
N ILE A 19 24.72 10.23 11.65
CA ILE A 19 24.66 10.70 10.26
C ILE A 19 25.64 11.85 10.04
N GLN A 20 25.67 12.84 10.95
CA GLN A 20 26.57 13.99 10.86
C GLN A 20 28.04 13.57 10.95
N ASP A 21 28.37 12.60 11.79
CA ASP A 21 29.74 12.11 11.92
C ASP A 21 30.18 11.28 10.69
N MET A 22 29.27 10.51 10.09
CA MET A 22 29.53 9.86 8.79
C MET A 22 29.79 10.90 7.69
N LEU A 23 28.96 11.94 7.59
CA LEU A 23 29.11 12.99 6.59
C LEU A 23 30.40 13.81 6.78
N LYS A 24 30.84 14.02 8.03
CA LYS A 24 32.13 14.65 8.32
C LYS A 24 33.31 13.75 7.92
N SER A 25 33.19 12.44 8.11
CA SER A 25 34.25 11.48 7.76
C SER A 25 34.54 11.41 6.26
N ASP A 26 33.54 11.71 5.42
CA ASP A 26 33.65 11.65 3.94
C ASP A 26 34.10 12.99 3.31
N SER A 27 34.15 14.07 4.11
CA SER A 27 34.56 15.40 3.66
C SER A 27 36.08 15.54 3.33
N GLY A 28 36.84 14.45 3.45
CA GLY A 28 38.28 14.39 3.16
C GLY A 28 38.67 14.20 1.68
N ARG A 29 37.71 13.97 0.77
CA ARG A 29 37.97 13.94 -0.68
C ARG A 29 37.33 15.15 -1.36
N ALA A 30 38.13 16.20 -1.53
CA ALA A 30 37.73 17.37 -2.31
C ALA A 30 37.64 17.03 -3.81
N GLU A 31 36.41 16.96 -4.34
CA GLU A 31 36.17 17.08 -5.78
C GLU A 31 36.18 18.56 -6.22
N PRO A 32 36.67 18.88 -7.43
CA PRO A 32 36.72 20.25 -7.91
C PRO A 32 35.32 20.79 -8.25
N ARG A 33 34.98 21.93 -7.64
CA ARG A 33 33.73 22.67 -7.90
C ARG A 33 33.69 23.20 -9.34
N ASN A 34 32.71 22.74 -10.12
CA ASN A 34 32.34 23.33 -11.41
C ASN A 34 31.04 24.16 -11.25
N PRO A 35 31.06 25.50 -11.40
CA PRO A 35 29.87 26.31 -11.23
C PRO A 35 29.12 26.43 -12.56
N GLY A 36 28.02 25.68 -12.72
CA GLY A 36 27.07 25.97 -13.77
C GLY A 36 26.12 24.84 -14.12
N ARG A 37 24.83 25.05 -13.81
CA ARG A 37 23.62 24.64 -14.59
C ARG A 37 22.40 24.86 -13.70
N ARG A 38 21.81 26.06 -13.74
CA ARG A 38 20.66 26.45 -14.58
C ARG A 38 19.39 25.63 -14.30
N THR A 39 18.54 26.25 -13.48
CA THR A 39 17.08 26.31 -13.56
C THR A 39 16.45 25.69 -14.83
N PHE A 40 15.60 24.68 -14.63
CA PHE A 40 14.60 24.28 -15.62
C PHE A 40 13.27 23.95 -14.92
N PHE A 41 12.42 24.97 -14.79
CA PHE A 41 10.98 24.79 -14.84
C PHE A 41 10.49 25.51 -16.09
N ARG A 42 10.04 24.75 -17.10
CA ARG A 42 9.15 25.26 -18.13
C ARG A 42 8.13 24.19 -18.49
N ARG A 43 6.90 24.52 -18.13
CA ARG A 43 5.63 23.93 -18.55
C ARG A 43 5.66 23.42 -19.99
N THR A 44 5.14 22.22 -20.20
CA THR A 44 4.23 21.94 -21.32
C THR A 44 3.10 21.06 -20.80
N ALA A 45 1.87 21.54 -20.96
CA ALA A 45 0.68 20.72 -20.89
C ALA A 45 0.66 19.82 -22.12
N ALA A 46 0.39 18.53 -21.95
CA ALA A 46 0.09 17.62 -23.03
C ALA A 46 -1.11 16.76 -22.65
N ALA A 47 -2.00 16.59 -23.63
CA ALA A 47 -3.30 15.96 -23.55
C ALA A 47 -3.27 14.53 -23.00
N VAL A 48 -4.31 14.19 -22.25
CA VAL A 48 -4.66 12.82 -21.83
C VAL A 48 -5.04 12.01 -23.08
N PRO A 49 -4.32 10.93 -23.45
CA PRO A 49 -4.89 9.89 -24.26
C PRO A 49 -5.67 8.95 -23.33
N ALA A 50 -6.93 8.70 -23.65
CA ALA A 50 -7.70 7.63 -23.04
C ALA A 50 -6.92 6.30 -23.23
N LEU A 51 -6.47 5.70 -22.13
CA LEU A 51 -5.89 4.36 -22.16
C LEU A 51 -7.00 3.36 -22.47
N LEU A 52 -6.91 2.78 -23.67
CA LEU A 52 -7.47 1.47 -23.94
C LEU A 52 -6.82 0.48 -22.97
N LEU A 53 -7.65 -0.28 -22.26
CA LEU A 53 -7.28 -1.47 -21.49
C LEU A 53 -6.60 -2.48 -22.44
N GLY A 54 -5.30 -2.30 -22.66
CA GLY A 54 -4.42 -3.33 -23.13
C GLY A 54 -4.10 -4.19 -21.92
N ALA A 55 -4.89 -5.24 -21.68
CA ALA A 55 -4.39 -6.36 -20.92
C ALA A 55 -3.13 -6.84 -21.63
N SER A 56 -1.96 -6.46 -21.11
CA SER A 56 -0.71 -7.09 -21.48
C SER A 56 -0.87 -8.53 -21.06
N ALA A 57 -1.26 -9.39 -22.00
CA ALA A 57 -1.29 -10.82 -21.76
C ALA A 57 0.15 -11.21 -21.47
N ALA A 58 0.49 -11.26 -20.18
CA ALA A 58 1.73 -11.80 -19.68
C ALA A 58 1.97 -13.10 -20.42
N ARG A 59 3.14 -13.21 -21.06
CA ARG A 59 3.59 -14.47 -21.64
C ARG A 59 3.89 -15.40 -20.48
N ALA A 60 2.85 -15.98 -19.89
CA ALA A 60 2.96 -16.98 -18.84
C ALA A 60 3.87 -18.07 -19.39
N ASN A 61 5.05 -18.22 -18.79
CA ASN A 61 5.96 -19.30 -19.15
C ASN A 61 5.31 -20.59 -18.65
N PRO A 62 4.85 -21.50 -19.52
CA PRO A 62 3.97 -22.62 -19.15
C PRO A 62 4.66 -23.71 -18.31
N HIS A 63 5.86 -23.43 -17.80
CA HIS A 63 6.71 -24.37 -17.05
C HIS A 63 6.98 -23.98 -15.59
N MET A 64 6.54 -22.81 -15.10
CA MET A 64 6.70 -22.47 -13.67
C MET A 64 5.67 -23.25 -12.83
N HIS A 65 6.06 -24.40 -12.29
CA HIS A 65 5.22 -25.20 -11.38
C HIS A 65 5.31 -24.73 -9.92
N ARG A 66 6.17 -23.74 -9.64
CA ARG A 66 6.42 -23.14 -8.33
C ARG A 66 6.73 -21.67 -8.51
N LEU A 67 6.40 -20.86 -7.50
CA LEU A 67 6.80 -19.46 -7.45
C LEU A 67 8.33 -19.35 -7.49
N PRO A 68 8.89 -18.33 -8.14
CA PRO A 68 10.30 -18.02 -7.97
C PRO A 68 10.56 -17.69 -6.50
N GLU A 69 11.75 -18.00 -6.03
CA GLU A 69 12.12 -17.81 -4.63
C GLU A 69 13.58 -17.36 -4.59
N LEU A 70 13.86 -16.30 -3.82
CA LEU A 70 15.20 -15.74 -3.72
C LEU A 70 16.12 -16.64 -2.88
N TYR A 71 15.61 -17.12 -1.74
CA TYR A 71 16.29 -18.07 -0.84
C TYR A 71 15.30 -19.15 -0.38
N PRO A 72 15.74 -20.40 -0.15
CA PRO A 72 14.84 -21.47 0.26
C PRO A 72 14.01 -21.12 1.49
N GLY A 73 12.67 -21.16 1.37
CA GLY A 73 11.72 -20.85 2.44
C GLY A 73 11.40 -19.36 2.61
N GLU A 74 12.05 -18.48 1.86
CA GLU A 74 11.86 -17.03 1.94
C GLU A 74 10.43 -16.62 1.63
N ASN A 75 9.78 -17.28 0.66
CA ASN A 75 8.40 -16.92 0.30
C ASN A 75 7.45 -17.15 1.49
N THR A 76 7.62 -18.23 2.24
CA THR A 76 6.82 -18.49 3.44
C THR A 76 7.00 -17.37 4.47
N THR A 77 8.23 -16.95 4.73
CA THR A 77 8.54 -15.86 5.67
C THR A 77 7.92 -14.54 5.20
N LEU A 78 8.08 -14.17 3.93
CA LEU A 78 7.58 -12.92 3.38
C LEU A 78 6.06 -12.87 3.33
N PHE A 79 5.38 -13.98 3.00
CA PHE A 79 3.91 -14.02 3.07
C PHE A 79 3.37 -13.96 4.50
N GLN A 80 4.11 -14.50 5.48
CA GLN A 80 3.77 -14.34 6.90
C GLN A 80 4.01 -12.90 7.39
N GLU A 81 5.05 -12.24 6.89
CA GLU A 81 5.31 -10.82 7.15
C GLU A 81 4.18 -9.94 6.62
N ILE A 82 3.81 -10.10 5.34
CA ILE A 82 2.69 -9.36 4.73
C ILE A 82 1.41 -9.57 5.56
N LEU A 83 1.04 -10.82 5.86
CA LEU A 83 -0.14 -11.09 6.70
C LEU A 83 -0.11 -10.37 8.06
N ALA A 84 1.07 -10.30 8.70
CA ALA A 84 1.22 -9.61 9.97
C ALA A 84 1.08 -8.09 9.82
N ASP A 85 1.62 -7.53 8.74
CA ASP A 85 1.52 -6.11 8.42
C ASP A 85 0.06 -5.72 8.09
N GLU A 86 -0.65 -6.49 7.25
CA GLU A 86 -2.08 -6.26 6.95
C GLU A 86 -2.94 -6.29 8.23
N SER A 87 -2.68 -7.25 9.12
CA SER A 87 -3.37 -7.32 10.41
C SER A 87 -3.10 -6.08 11.28
N ALA A 88 -1.85 -5.58 11.26
CA ALA A 88 -1.47 -4.37 11.98
C ALA A 88 -2.06 -3.10 11.34
N HIS A 89 -2.20 -3.04 10.01
CA HIS A 89 -2.84 -1.94 9.31
C HIS A 89 -4.28 -1.75 9.79
N VAL A 90 -5.06 -2.84 9.89
CA VAL A 90 -6.43 -2.80 10.46
C VAL A 90 -6.43 -2.19 11.87
N GLU A 91 -5.53 -2.63 12.75
CA GLU A 91 -5.43 -2.12 14.12
C GLU A 91 -5.06 -0.63 14.16
N ILE A 92 -4.09 -0.21 13.34
CA ILE A 92 -3.64 1.18 13.23
C ILE A 92 -4.78 2.08 12.76
N LEU A 93 -5.50 1.69 11.70
CA LEU A 93 -6.61 2.47 11.17
C LEU A 93 -7.79 2.52 12.15
N GLN A 94 -8.11 1.41 12.82
CA GLN A 94 -9.11 1.41 13.89
C GLN A 94 -8.74 2.36 15.01
N ALA A 95 -7.46 2.39 15.41
CA ALA A 95 -6.98 3.29 16.45
C ALA A 95 -7.09 4.76 16.02
N LEU A 96 -6.77 5.10 14.78
CA LEU A 96 -6.95 6.46 14.24
C LEU A 96 -8.43 6.90 14.20
N LEU A 97 -9.38 5.97 14.09
CA LEU A 97 -10.81 6.28 14.17
C LEU A 97 -11.31 6.50 15.61
N ILE A 98 -10.52 6.16 16.63
CA ILE A 98 -10.83 6.48 18.04
C ILE A 98 -10.37 7.90 18.32
N ASP A 99 -11.15 8.86 17.80
CA ASP A 99 -10.93 10.29 17.94
C ASP A 99 -12.23 10.97 18.41
N GLU A 100 -12.12 12.01 19.23
CA GLU A 100 -13.27 12.74 19.77
C GLU A 100 -13.99 13.58 18.70
N ASP A 101 -13.28 13.97 17.65
CA ASP A 101 -13.82 14.71 16.52
C ASP A 101 -14.40 13.78 15.42
N ASN A 102 -14.24 12.45 15.57
CA ASN A 102 -14.79 11.48 14.64
C ASN A 102 -16.31 11.34 14.83
N THR A 103 -17.07 11.67 13.79
CA THR A 103 -18.55 11.57 13.78
C THR A 103 -19.07 10.36 13.02
N LEU A 104 -18.19 9.54 12.44
CA LEU A 104 -18.58 8.33 11.74
C LEU A 104 -19.01 7.23 12.72
N PRO A 105 -20.01 6.41 12.38
CA PRO A 105 -20.32 5.23 13.17
C PRO A 105 -19.14 4.24 13.12
N THR A 106 -18.95 3.48 14.19
CA THR A 106 -17.98 2.38 14.19
C THR A 106 -18.29 1.40 13.06
N ARG A 107 -17.29 1.11 12.21
CA ARG A 107 -17.42 0.18 11.10
C ARG A 107 -17.55 -1.26 11.61
N PRO A 108 -18.64 -1.97 11.30
CA PRO A 108 -18.73 -3.41 11.53
C PRO A 108 -17.77 -4.16 10.62
N VAL A 109 -17.26 -5.31 11.09
CA VAL A 109 -16.51 -6.24 10.22
C VAL A 109 -17.46 -6.78 9.15
N PRO A 110 -17.13 -6.65 7.85
CA PRO A 110 -17.97 -7.14 6.77
C PRO A 110 -18.02 -8.68 6.74
N HIS A 111 -19.11 -9.23 6.22
CA HIS A 111 -19.16 -10.64 5.87
C HIS A 111 -18.49 -10.83 4.51
N LEU A 112 -17.50 -11.73 4.45
CA LEU A 112 -16.68 -11.93 3.26
C LEU A 112 -16.97 -13.26 2.57
N ARG A 113 -16.66 -13.33 1.28
CA ARG A 113 -16.86 -14.48 0.39
C ARG A 113 -15.69 -14.62 -0.58
N ASN A 114 -15.60 -15.77 -1.25
CA ASN A 114 -14.67 -15.99 -2.37
C ASN A 114 -13.16 -15.76 -2.07
N LEU A 115 -12.76 -15.80 -0.80
CA LEU A 115 -11.37 -15.51 -0.39
C LEU A 115 -10.39 -16.59 -0.83
N ALA A 116 -10.76 -17.86 -0.70
CA ALA A 116 -9.88 -18.99 -0.97
C ALA A 116 -9.54 -19.12 -2.46
N GLN A 117 -8.25 -19.04 -2.79
CA GLN A 117 -7.77 -19.16 -4.17
C GLN A 117 -7.49 -20.62 -4.54
N PRO A 118 -7.70 -21.01 -5.81
CA PRO A 118 -7.57 -22.40 -6.24
C PRO A 118 -6.14 -22.93 -6.15
N ASP A 119 -5.16 -22.08 -6.46
CA ASP A 119 -3.73 -22.41 -6.48
C ASP A 119 -2.89 -21.19 -6.05
N VAL A 120 -1.60 -21.42 -5.84
CA VAL A 120 -0.68 -20.40 -5.35
C VAL A 120 -0.50 -19.24 -6.35
N PHE A 121 -0.57 -19.48 -7.67
CA PHE A 121 -0.45 -18.41 -8.66
C PHE A 121 -1.74 -17.57 -8.74
N ALA A 122 -2.90 -18.17 -8.52
CA ALA A 122 -4.15 -17.42 -8.35
C ALA A 122 -4.10 -16.56 -7.07
N PHE A 123 -3.53 -17.08 -5.99
CA PHE A 123 -3.25 -16.30 -4.78
C PHE A 123 -2.33 -15.10 -5.06
N VAL A 124 -1.14 -15.31 -5.60
CA VAL A 124 -0.18 -14.22 -5.85
C VAL A 124 -0.73 -13.18 -6.83
N ARG A 125 -1.50 -13.59 -7.85
CA ARG A 125 -2.13 -12.64 -8.78
C ARG A 125 -3.18 -11.76 -8.11
N ALA A 126 -4.03 -12.35 -7.28
CA ALA A 126 -5.04 -11.59 -6.54
C ALA A 126 -4.38 -10.71 -5.46
N ALA A 127 -3.38 -11.23 -4.75
CA ALA A 127 -2.57 -10.47 -3.79
C ALA A 127 -1.91 -9.25 -4.47
N SER A 128 -1.21 -9.45 -5.59
CA SER A 128 -0.61 -8.36 -6.37
C SER A 128 -1.67 -7.31 -6.75
N ALA A 129 -2.87 -7.73 -7.15
CA ALA A 129 -3.94 -6.78 -7.47
C ALA A 129 -4.41 -5.99 -6.24
N PHE A 130 -4.52 -6.61 -5.06
CA PHE A 130 -4.87 -5.91 -3.82
C PHE A 130 -3.79 -4.89 -3.43
N GLU A 131 -2.53 -5.29 -3.32
CA GLU A 131 -1.44 -4.41 -2.88
C GLU A 131 -1.22 -3.22 -3.84
N ASN A 132 -1.29 -3.45 -5.16
CA ASN A 132 -1.23 -2.32 -6.12
C ASN A 132 -2.47 -1.41 -5.97
N THR A 133 -3.63 -1.97 -5.60
CA THR A 133 -4.85 -1.19 -5.32
C THR A 133 -4.71 -0.39 -4.04
N GLY A 134 -4.20 -0.99 -2.96
CA GLY A 134 -3.88 -0.35 -1.69
C GLY A 134 -2.92 0.81 -1.92
N ALA A 135 -1.72 0.53 -2.45
CA ALA A 135 -0.68 1.53 -2.73
C ALA A 135 -1.22 2.74 -3.51
N GLY A 136 -1.92 2.50 -4.64
CA GLY A 136 -2.51 3.58 -5.44
C GLY A 136 -3.64 4.34 -4.73
N THR A 137 -4.45 3.65 -3.93
CA THR A 137 -5.55 4.28 -3.18
C THR A 137 -5.00 5.17 -2.06
N TYR A 138 -4.07 4.66 -1.25
CA TYR A 138 -3.41 5.44 -0.21
C TYR A 138 -2.72 6.66 -0.82
N ALA A 139 -1.94 6.47 -1.89
CA ALA A 139 -1.26 7.56 -2.58
C ALA A 139 -2.23 8.65 -3.07
N GLY A 140 -3.39 8.27 -3.59
CA GLY A 140 -4.45 9.21 -3.97
C GLY A 140 -5.09 9.92 -2.77
N ALA A 141 -5.30 9.20 -1.67
CA ALA A 141 -5.90 9.75 -0.47
C ALA A 141 -4.99 10.78 0.22
N LEU A 142 -3.66 10.66 0.11
CA LEU A 142 -2.70 11.62 0.69
C LEU A 142 -2.97 13.08 0.28
N PHE A 143 -3.51 13.32 -0.91
CA PHE A 143 -3.83 14.67 -1.40
C PHE A 143 -4.99 15.33 -0.65
N ALA A 144 -5.83 14.55 0.02
CA ALA A 144 -7.03 15.00 0.72
C ALA A 144 -6.90 14.91 2.25
N ILE A 145 -5.70 14.61 2.79
CA ILE A 145 -5.43 14.61 4.22
C ILE A 145 -5.02 16.01 4.69
N GLN A 146 -5.77 16.57 5.66
CA GLN A 146 -5.46 17.86 6.27
C GLN A 146 -4.48 17.75 7.46
N GLN A 147 -4.61 16.69 8.27
CA GLN A 147 -3.84 16.55 9.52
C GLN A 147 -2.43 16.01 9.25
N THR A 148 -1.47 16.92 9.12
CA THR A 148 -0.10 16.62 8.70
C THR A 148 0.79 16.02 9.79
N GLN A 149 0.37 16.08 11.07
CA GLN A 149 1.21 15.66 12.19
C GLN A 149 0.97 14.22 12.65
N GLU A 150 -0.19 13.65 12.30
CA GLU A 150 -0.63 12.34 12.81
C GLU A 150 -1.15 11.47 11.66
N TYR A 151 -2.12 11.95 10.88
CA TYR A 151 -2.79 11.11 9.88
C TYR A 151 -1.95 11.00 8.61
N PHE A 152 -1.38 12.11 8.15
CA PHE A 152 -0.52 12.10 6.97
C PHE A 152 0.72 11.21 7.13
N PRO A 153 1.51 11.28 8.23
CA PRO A 153 2.67 10.41 8.39
C PRO A 153 2.30 8.92 8.44
N VAL A 154 1.18 8.57 9.07
CA VAL A 154 0.70 7.17 9.12
C VAL A 154 0.26 6.71 7.73
N ALA A 155 -0.61 7.47 7.05
CA ALA A 155 -1.06 7.13 5.70
C ALA A 155 0.10 7.04 4.69
N ALA A 156 1.08 7.94 4.79
CA ALA A 156 2.30 7.89 3.97
C ALA A 156 3.12 6.64 4.28
N GLY A 157 3.27 6.29 5.57
CA GLY A 157 3.92 5.06 6.01
C GLY A 157 3.27 3.81 5.41
N LEU A 158 1.95 3.68 5.56
CA LEU A 158 1.15 2.60 4.97
C LEU A 158 1.35 2.52 3.46
N THR A 159 1.22 3.64 2.74
CA THR A 159 1.49 3.71 1.29
C THR A 159 2.85 3.08 0.92
N THR A 160 3.89 3.31 1.71
CA THR A 160 5.22 2.73 1.42
C THR A 160 5.33 1.25 1.71
N VAL A 161 4.54 0.71 2.64
CA VAL A 161 4.50 -0.73 2.97
C VAL A 161 3.77 -1.46 1.84
N GLU A 162 2.56 -1.02 1.49
CA GLU A 162 1.78 -1.50 0.34
C GLU A 162 2.62 -1.55 -0.94
N ALA A 163 3.36 -0.47 -1.24
CA ALA A 163 4.20 -0.42 -2.43
C ALA A 163 5.36 -1.45 -2.42
N ARG A 164 5.87 -1.83 -1.24
CA ARG A 164 6.90 -2.88 -1.09
C ARG A 164 6.28 -4.26 -1.29
N HIS A 165 5.10 -4.51 -0.73
CA HIS A 165 4.35 -5.74 -0.94
C HIS A 165 4.01 -5.93 -2.42
N ALA A 166 3.43 -4.89 -3.05
CA ALA A 166 3.12 -4.86 -4.47
C ALA A 166 4.36 -5.17 -5.33
N GLY A 167 5.49 -4.51 -5.05
CA GLY A 167 6.75 -4.75 -5.76
C GLY A 167 7.25 -6.19 -5.64
N PHE A 168 7.18 -6.79 -4.44
CA PHE A 168 7.53 -8.19 -4.22
C PHE A 168 6.63 -9.15 -5.01
N LEU A 169 5.31 -8.97 -4.94
CA LEU A 169 4.35 -9.84 -5.62
C LEU A 169 4.44 -9.70 -7.14
N ASN A 170 4.64 -8.48 -7.64
CA ASN A 170 4.89 -8.23 -9.06
C ASN A 170 6.16 -8.98 -9.53
N ALA A 171 7.23 -8.97 -8.73
CA ALA A 171 8.44 -9.73 -9.05
C ALA A 171 8.19 -11.26 -9.09
N LEU A 172 7.36 -11.80 -8.19
CA LEU A 172 6.97 -13.22 -8.22
C LEU A 172 6.21 -13.60 -9.49
N LEU A 173 5.45 -12.66 -10.05
CA LEU A 173 4.70 -12.81 -11.30
C LEU A 173 5.53 -12.49 -12.55
N ASN A 174 6.81 -12.12 -12.37
CA ASN A 174 7.67 -11.64 -13.45
C ASN A 174 7.08 -10.41 -14.16
N GLU A 175 6.45 -9.53 -13.39
CA GLU A 175 5.92 -8.23 -13.78
C GLU A 175 6.85 -7.10 -13.30
N PRO A 176 6.71 -5.87 -13.85
CA PRO A 176 7.46 -4.70 -13.36
C PRO A 176 7.16 -4.41 -11.89
N LEU A 177 8.18 -4.01 -11.12
CA LEU A 177 8.02 -3.68 -9.69
C LEU A 177 6.96 -2.60 -9.46
N VAL A 178 6.95 -1.58 -10.32
CA VAL A 178 5.88 -0.58 -10.42
C VAL A 178 5.16 -0.81 -11.75
N PRO A 179 3.81 -0.90 -11.77
CA PRO A 179 3.05 -1.10 -12.99
C PRO A 179 3.48 -0.15 -14.13
N ASP A 180 3.45 -0.66 -15.36
CA ASP A 180 3.84 0.06 -16.58
C ASP A 180 5.26 0.63 -16.60
N PHE A 181 6.16 0.14 -15.74
CA PHE A 181 7.53 0.68 -15.56
C PHE A 181 7.55 2.18 -15.23
N PHE A 182 6.48 2.69 -14.63
CA PHE A 182 6.38 4.12 -14.35
C PHE A 182 7.33 4.50 -13.20
N PRO A 183 8.00 5.67 -13.26
CA PRO A 183 8.91 6.10 -12.20
C PRO A 183 8.18 6.64 -10.94
N VAL A 184 6.85 6.66 -10.95
CA VAL A 184 5.97 7.19 -9.90
C VAL A 184 4.70 6.35 -9.88
N ASP A 185 4.19 5.99 -8.70
CA ASP A 185 2.94 5.26 -8.65
C ASP A 185 1.75 6.13 -9.10
N THR A 186 0.72 5.52 -9.66
CA THR A 186 -0.47 6.23 -10.16
C THR A 186 -1.61 6.12 -9.14
N PRO A 187 -2.16 7.24 -8.65
CA PRO A 187 -3.32 7.21 -7.78
C PRO A 187 -4.51 6.43 -8.37
N ILE A 188 -5.10 5.55 -7.57
CA ILE A 188 -6.28 4.79 -7.94
C ILE A 188 -7.53 5.47 -7.37
N PRO A 189 -8.55 5.78 -8.19
CA PRO A 189 -9.80 6.32 -7.69
C PRO A 189 -10.51 5.34 -6.76
N GLN A 190 -11.12 5.85 -5.68
CA GLN A 190 -11.82 5.03 -4.69
C GLN A 190 -12.90 4.11 -5.31
N SER A 191 -13.56 4.52 -6.38
CA SER A 191 -14.57 3.69 -7.08
C SER A 191 -13.94 2.48 -7.76
N VAL A 192 -12.72 2.62 -8.28
CA VAL A 192 -11.97 1.52 -8.87
C VAL A 192 -11.50 0.59 -7.76
N ALA A 193 -10.96 1.14 -6.66
CA ALA A 193 -10.56 0.34 -5.50
C ALA A 193 -11.73 -0.50 -4.94
N LEU A 194 -12.92 0.12 -4.76
CA LEU A 194 -14.13 -0.60 -4.36
C LEU A 194 -14.49 -1.73 -5.33
N SER A 195 -14.34 -1.50 -6.64
CA SER A 195 -14.66 -2.53 -7.64
C SER A 195 -13.73 -3.74 -7.57
N HIS A 196 -12.51 -3.58 -7.06
CA HIS A 196 -11.56 -4.68 -6.89
C HIS A 196 -11.89 -5.53 -5.66
N VAL A 197 -12.41 -4.92 -4.58
CA VAL A 197 -12.77 -5.64 -3.34
C VAL A 197 -14.22 -6.18 -3.33
N ASP A 198 -15.14 -5.58 -4.08
CA ASP A 198 -16.56 -5.96 -4.11
C ASP A 198 -16.84 -7.47 -4.36
N PRO A 199 -16.09 -8.18 -5.23
CA PRO A 199 -16.28 -9.62 -5.42
C PRO A 199 -16.12 -10.45 -4.13
N PHE A 200 -15.38 -9.92 -3.15
CA PHE A 200 -15.07 -10.56 -1.88
C PHE A 200 -15.99 -10.14 -0.73
N ILE A 201 -16.83 -9.13 -0.90
CA ILE A 201 -17.75 -8.64 0.13
C ILE A 201 -19.13 -9.26 -0.08
N HIS A 202 -19.57 -10.12 0.85
CA HIS A 202 -20.95 -10.61 0.84
C HIS A 202 -21.94 -9.51 1.23
N ASP A 203 -21.70 -8.89 2.38
CA ASP A 203 -22.42 -7.71 2.87
C ASP A 203 -21.57 -6.96 3.91
N LEU A 204 -21.94 -5.70 4.18
CA LEU A 204 -21.22 -4.82 5.11
C LEU A 204 -21.67 -4.96 6.57
N ASN A 205 -22.41 -6.03 6.90
CA ASN A 205 -22.88 -6.32 8.26
C ASN A 205 -23.61 -5.12 8.92
N GLY A 206 -24.52 -4.50 8.16
CA GLY A 206 -25.27 -3.30 8.57
C GLY A 206 -24.50 -1.97 8.44
N GLY A 207 -23.22 -2.01 8.06
CA GLY A 207 -22.44 -0.82 7.73
C GLY A 207 -22.78 -0.22 6.36
N THR A 208 -22.26 0.98 6.11
CA THR A 208 -22.39 1.68 4.82
C THR A 208 -21.13 1.53 3.97
N VAL A 209 -21.30 1.62 2.64
CA VAL A 209 -20.17 1.72 1.71
C VAL A 209 -19.42 3.01 2.05
N PRO A 210 -18.13 2.94 2.46
CA PRO A 210 -17.36 4.14 2.76
C PRO A 210 -17.11 4.95 1.50
N SER A 211 -16.95 6.25 1.66
CA SER A 211 -16.50 7.14 0.61
C SER A 211 -15.93 8.42 1.20
N PHE A 212 -14.90 8.96 0.56
CA PHE A 212 -14.28 10.24 0.90
C PHE A 212 -14.28 11.21 -0.29
N ASP A 213 -14.03 12.49 -0.03
CA ASP A 213 -13.85 13.48 -1.09
C ASP A 213 -12.37 13.53 -1.49
N PRO A 214 -12.01 13.23 -2.75
CA PRO A 214 -10.60 13.15 -3.16
C PRO A 214 -9.91 14.52 -3.32
N VAL A 215 -10.65 15.63 -3.19
CA VAL A 215 -10.10 16.99 -3.38
C VAL A 215 -10.30 17.91 -2.18
N VAL A 216 -11.08 17.50 -1.18
CA VAL A 216 -11.30 18.29 0.04
C VAL A 216 -10.39 17.83 1.17
N ALA A 217 -9.38 18.64 1.49
CA ALA A 217 -8.64 18.48 2.73
C ALA A 217 -9.44 19.07 3.89
N SER A 218 -9.93 18.22 4.80
CA SER A 218 -10.63 18.61 6.04
C SER A 218 -10.60 17.50 7.08
N ASP A 219 -10.72 17.84 8.36
CA ASP A 219 -10.72 16.85 9.45
C ASP A 219 -11.83 15.78 9.29
N PRO A 220 -13.10 16.14 8.98
CA PRO A 220 -14.13 15.15 8.67
C PRO A 220 -13.79 14.23 7.49
N ASN A 221 -13.05 14.75 6.50
CA ASN A 221 -12.66 13.94 5.35
C ASN A 221 -11.50 13.00 5.68
N ASN A 222 -10.61 13.37 6.60
CA ASN A 222 -9.57 12.47 7.10
C ASN A 222 -10.20 11.18 7.66
N PHE A 223 -11.25 11.29 8.49
CA PHE A 223 -11.96 10.12 9.03
C PHE A 223 -12.59 9.26 7.93
N ARG A 224 -13.15 9.88 6.89
CA ARG A 224 -13.72 9.15 5.75
C ARG A 224 -12.65 8.41 4.94
N ILE A 225 -11.46 8.99 4.81
CA ILE A 225 -10.31 8.35 4.18
C ILE A 225 -9.90 7.12 5.01
N ILE A 226 -9.70 7.28 6.32
CA ILE A 226 -9.31 6.16 7.20
C ILE A 226 -10.38 5.07 7.22
N ASP A 227 -11.67 5.42 7.30
CA ASP A 227 -12.79 4.48 7.27
C ASP A 227 -12.91 3.73 5.92
N PHE A 228 -12.56 4.40 4.82
CA PHE A 228 -12.48 3.76 3.50
C PHE A 228 -11.35 2.76 3.41
N LEU A 229 -10.15 3.16 3.83
CA LEU A 229 -8.96 2.31 3.83
C LEU A 229 -9.17 1.10 4.75
N LEU A 230 -9.81 1.30 5.91
CA LEU A 230 -10.13 0.22 6.85
C LEU A 230 -10.96 -0.90 6.19
N LEU A 231 -11.89 -0.56 5.29
CA LEU A 231 -12.64 -1.59 4.56
C LEU A 231 -11.72 -2.41 3.63
N LEU A 232 -10.77 -1.75 2.94
CA LEU A 232 -9.82 -2.44 2.08
C LEU A 232 -8.95 -3.40 2.91
N GLU A 233 -8.34 -2.89 3.99
CA GLU A 233 -7.49 -3.68 4.90
C GLU A 233 -8.24 -4.86 5.52
N MET A 234 -9.52 -4.70 5.87
CA MET A 234 -10.33 -5.80 6.41
C MET A 234 -10.53 -6.94 5.38
N VAL A 235 -10.72 -6.59 4.11
CA VAL A 235 -10.87 -7.58 3.03
C VAL A 235 -9.53 -8.26 2.76
N GLU A 236 -8.46 -7.47 2.66
CA GLU A 236 -7.10 -7.92 2.36
C GLU A 236 -6.52 -8.81 3.46
N THR A 237 -6.61 -8.37 4.72
CA THR A 237 -6.23 -9.19 5.89
C THR A 237 -6.91 -10.55 5.87
N ALA A 238 -8.24 -10.59 5.67
CA ALA A 238 -8.96 -11.85 5.63
C ALA A 238 -8.56 -12.72 4.44
N PHE A 239 -8.29 -12.10 3.29
CA PHE A 239 -7.77 -12.78 2.10
C PHE A 239 -6.42 -13.44 2.37
N TYR A 240 -5.47 -12.73 2.99
CA TYR A 240 -4.18 -13.27 3.39
C TYR A 240 -4.32 -14.37 4.45
N GLN A 241 -5.16 -14.18 5.48
CA GLN A 241 -5.37 -15.20 6.52
C GLN A 241 -5.76 -16.56 5.93
N VAL A 242 -6.68 -16.56 4.95
CA VAL A 242 -7.14 -17.78 4.28
C VAL A 242 -6.03 -18.40 3.42
N ASN A 243 -5.35 -17.60 2.60
CA ASN A 243 -4.45 -18.13 1.58
C ASN A 243 -3.04 -18.41 2.10
N VAL A 244 -2.53 -17.62 3.04
CA VAL A 244 -1.24 -17.88 3.71
C VAL A 244 -1.32 -19.18 4.51
N ALA A 245 -2.39 -19.39 5.27
CA ALA A 245 -2.60 -20.67 5.96
C ALA A 245 -2.69 -21.85 4.99
N LYS A 246 -3.36 -21.67 3.84
CA LYS A 246 -3.53 -22.72 2.83
C LYS A 246 -2.23 -23.10 2.13
N PHE A 247 -1.41 -22.14 1.73
CA PHE A 247 -0.26 -22.36 0.85
C PHE A 247 1.08 -22.34 1.58
N PHE A 248 1.15 -21.75 2.77
CA PHE A 248 2.37 -21.49 3.53
C PHE A 248 2.23 -21.86 5.03
N GLY A 249 1.16 -22.57 5.42
CA GLY A 249 0.77 -22.79 6.82
C GLY A 249 1.51 -23.88 7.61
N GLY A 250 2.29 -24.76 6.97
CA GLY A 250 3.08 -25.80 7.65
C GLY A 250 2.27 -26.91 8.32
#